data_AF-A0A7A6R0J0-F1
#
_entry.id   AF-A0A7A6R0J0-F1
#
_cell.length_a   1.000
_cell.length_b   1.000
_cell.length_c   1.000
_cell.angle_alpha   90.00
_cell.angle_beta   90.00
_cell.angle_gamma   90.00
#
_symmetry.space_group_name_H-M   'P 1'
#
loop_
_entity.id
_entity.type
_entity.pdbx_description
1 polymer ?
#
loop_
_entity_poly.entity_id
_entity_poly.type
_entity_poly.pdbx_seq_one_letter_code
_entity_poly.pdbx_strand_id
1 'polypeptide(L)'
;MTVAVVVALCTFIHRKPALLGVEPGSSQQMYWMAGVIAAGVVFLIIMGVYHLLNRHAAVQNFELRRQLAAGDDYRAVTTKKADSRHPAMVELAAFLRDRYGPFWRRKIRLLLVTGEPEQAEAIAPGLTGQHWLEGDHTVLIYGGRPSAEPDVALLTALKKLRRSRPLDGIIWPLTEEQSRQTAQLDKGWRELINGGKRLGFQAPFYLWQVCDNGDYQSGRVLQSVGCLLPEGCTPEQLAAMLEAQTLPLTEQGMSQLLTDNRHDFLLRLAHTLAERGITHWQTVLKPLLAGGAFSSLRLRG
;
A
#
# COMPACT_ATOMS: atom_id res chain seq x y z
N MET A 1 -17.66 -10.62 25.97
CA MET A 1 -18.45 -11.44 26.93
C MET A 1 -19.50 -12.31 26.23
N THR A 2 -20.25 -11.82 25.25
CA THR A 2 -21.30 -12.57 24.53
C THR A 2 -20.84 -13.90 23.91
N VAL A 3 -19.70 -13.91 23.20
CA VAL A 3 -19.15 -15.14 22.59
C VAL A 3 -18.79 -16.20 23.65
N ALA A 4 -18.22 -15.79 24.77
CA ALA A 4 -17.88 -16.70 25.86
C ALA A 4 -19.13 -17.33 26.52
N VAL A 5 -20.22 -16.56 26.62
CA VAL A 5 -21.51 -17.03 27.14
C VAL A 5 -22.15 -18.03 26.16
N VAL A 6 -22.13 -17.76 24.85
CA VAL A 6 -22.63 -18.68 23.82
C VAL A 6 -21.86 -20.01 23.84
N VAL A 7 -20.53 -19.96 23.96
CA VAL A 7 -19.68 -21.14 24.08
C VAL A 7 -19.93 -21.91 25.39
N ALA A 8 -20.12 -21.20 26.51
CA ALA A 8 -20.44 -21.82 27.80
C ALA A 8 -21.82 -22.51 27.79
N LEU A 9 -22.84 -21.92 27.15
CA LEU A 9 -24.15 -22.54 26.96
C LEU A 9 -24.09 -23.76 26.04
N CYS A 10 -23.36 -23.68 24.93
CA CYS A 10 -23.20 -24.84 24.02
C CYS A 10 -22.48 -26.00 24.72
N THR A 11 -21.42 -25.71 25.49
CA THR A 11 -20.70 -26.73 26.26
C THR A 11 -21.54 -27.31 27.39
N PHE A 12 -22.41 -26.52 28.02
CA PHE A 12 -23.37 -27.00 29.03
C PHE A 12 -24.42 -27.93 28.42
N ILE A 13 -25.02 -27.55 27.28
CA ILE A 13 -25.99 -28.37 26.53
C ILE A 13 -25.37 -29.68 26.04
N HIS A 14 -24.09 -29.65 25.68
CA HIS A 14 -23.36 -30.86 25.26
C HIS A 14 -23.07 -31.80 26.44
N ARG A 15 -22.75 -31.26 27.62
CA ARG A 15 -22.29 -32.06 28.78
C ARG A 15 -23.42 -32.60 29.66
N LYS A 16 -24.61 -31.97 29.66
CA LYS A 16 -25.77 -32.42 30.46
C LYS A 16 -27.11 -32.32 29.70
N PRO A 17 -27.31 -33.09 28.63
CA PRO A 17 -28.56 -33.05 27.84
C PRO A 17 -29.80 -33.55 28.61
N ALA A 18 -29.61 -34.43 29.60
CA ALA A 18 -30.70 -35.01 30.41
C ALA A 18 -31.47 -33.99 31.27
N LEU A 19 -30.85 -32.87 31.65
CA LEU A 19 -31.51 -31.78 32.40
C LEU A 19 -32.53 -31.00 31.56
N LEU A 20 -32.45 -31.12 30.23
CA LEU A 20 -33.36 -30.48 29.28
C LEU A 20 -34.39 -31.47 28.71
N GLY A 21 -34.40 -32.72 29.20
CA GLY A 21 -35.27 -33.78 28.69
C GLY A 21 -34.92 -34.25 27.28
N VAL A 22 -33.68 -34.02 26.83
CA VAL A 22 -33.21 -34.37 25.48
C VAL A 22 -32.25 -35.54 25.54
N GLU A 23 -32.43 -36.55 24.67
CA GLU A 23 -31.51 -37.68 24.58
C GLU A 23 -30.15 -37.28 23.98
N PRO A 24 -29.02 -37.76 24.54
CA PRO A 24 -27.69 -37.47 24.02
C PRO A 24 -27.54 -37.97 22.58
N GLY A 25 -27.15 -37.11 21.64
CA GLY A 25 -26.96 -37.47 20.23
C GLY A 25 -28.23 -37.42 19.38
N SER A 26 -29.37 -37.00 19.94
CA SER A 26 -30.62 -36.78 19.20
C SER A 26 -30.54 -35.56 18.27
N SER A 27 -31.25 -35.60 17.14
CA SER A 27 -31.44 -34.46 16.23
C SER A 27 -32.01 -33.23 16.95
N GLN A 28 -32.77 -33.45 18.02
CA GLN A 28 -33.31 -32.39 18.87
C GLN A 28 -32.22 -31.61 19.61
N GLN A 29 -31.14 -32.27 20.06
CA GLN A 29 -29.99 -31.61 20.69
C GLN A 29 -29.25 -30.70 19.69
N MET A 30 -29.16 -31.15 18.42
CA MET A 30 -28.57 -30.36 17.33
C MET A 30 -29.38 -29.09 17.06
N TYR A 31 -30.71 -29.18 17.00
CA TYR A 31 -31.59 -28.01 16.81
C TYR A 31 -31.46 -26.99 17.95
N TRP A 32 -31.33 -27.44 19.20
CA TRP A 32 -31.10 -26.56 20.34
C TRP A 32 -29.75 -25.83 20.25
N MET A 33 -28.66 -26.52 19.90
CA MET A 33 -27.37 -25.87 19.71
C MET A 33 -27.39 -24.87 18.55
N ALA A 34 -28.01 -25.24 17.43
CA ALA A 34 -28.18 -24.34 16.29
C ALA A 34 -28.99 -23.08 16.65
N GLY A 35 -30.04 -23.23 17.46
CA GLY A 35 -30.85 -22.11 17.95
C GLY A 35 -30.05 -21.14 18.82
N VAL A 36 -29.23 -21.65 19.74
CA VAL A 36 -28.36 -20.81 20.61
C VAL A 36 -27.32 -20.05 19.79
N ILE A 37 -26.72 -20.70 18.79
CA ILE A 37 -25.76 -20.05 17.88
C ILE A 37 -26.45 -18.97 17.05
N ALA A 38 -27.61 -19.26 16.45
CA ALA A 38 -28.37 -18.31 15.65
C ALA A 38 -28.79 -17.08 16.47
N ALA A 39 -29.30 -17.29 17.70
CA ALA A 39 -29.64 -16.20 18.61
C ALA A 39 -28.41 -15.35 18.98
N GLY A 40 -27.26 -15.98 19.20
CA GLY A 40 -25.99 -15.29 19.45
C GLY A 40 -25.55 -14.41 18.26
N VAL A 41 -25.68 -14.91 17.04
CA VAL A 41 -25.35 -14.15 15.81
C VAL A 41 -26.30 -12.97 15.64
N VAL A 42 -27.61 -13.18 15.81
CA VAL A 42 -28.61 -12.10 15.73
C VAL A 42 -28.34 -11.01 16.77
N PHE A 43 -28.01 -11.39 18.00
CA PHE A 43 -27.64 -10.42 19.05
C PHE A 43 -26.42 -9.58 18.67
N LEU A 44 -25.38 -10.20 18.09
CA LEU A 44 -24.19 -9.48 17.63
C LEU A 44 -24.51 -8.50 16.47
N ILE A 45 -25.39 -8.89 15.55
CA ILE A 45 -25.86 -8.01 14.47
C ILE A 45 -26.61 -6.81 15.05
N ILE A 46 -27.57 -7.05 15.95
CA ILE A 46 -28.34 -5.97 16.62
C ILE A 46 -27.41 -5.04 17.40
N MET A 47 -26.46 -5.58 18.16
CA MET A 47 -25.48 -4.79 18.90
C MET A 47 -24.60 -3.97 17.95
N GLY A 48 -24.19 -4.54 16.82
CA GLY A 48 -23.41 -3.85 15.79
C GLY A 48 -24.18 -2.70 15.15
N VAL A 49 -25.44 -2.92 14.78
CA VAL A 49 -26.34 -1.89 14.23
C VAL A 49 -26.60 -0.79 15.26
N TYR A 50 -26.90 -1.16 16.50
CA TYR A 50 -27.08 -0.20 17.59
C TYR A 50 -25.84 0.66 17.77
N HIS A 51 -24.65 0.06 17.80
CA HIS A 51 -23.40 0.81 17.97
C HIS A 51 -23.08 1.72 16.77
N LEU A 52 -23.50 1.35 15.56
CA LEU A 52 -23.36 2.16 14.35
C LEU A 52 -24.31 3.37 14.40
N LEU A 53 -25.60 3.14 14.68
CA LEU A 53 -26.62 4.18 14.82
C LEU A 53 -26.27 5.14 15.96
N ASN A 54 -25.85 4.62 17.11
CA ASN A 54 -25.50 5.44 18.26
C ASN A 54 -24.23 6.26 18.00
N ARG A 55 -23.29 5.76 17.18
CA ARG A 55 -22.12 6.54 16.75
C ARG A 55 -22.49 7.66 15.79
N HIS A 56 -23.39 7.40 14.84
CA HIS A 56 -23.92 8.45 13.96
C HIS A 56 -24.72 9.50 14.74
N ALA A 57 -25.61 9.08 15.63
CA ALA A 57 -26.37 9.95 16.50
C ALA A 57 -25.48 10.72 17.49
N ALA A 58 -24.42 10.13 18.02
CA ALA A 58 -23.48 10.81 18.91
C ALA A 58 -22.69 11.91 18.18
N VAL A 59 -22.29 11.68 16.92
CA VAL A 59 -21.63 12.71 16.10
C VAL A 59 -22.60 13.85 15.79
N GLN A 60 -23.82 13.54 15.35
CA GLN A 60 -24.84 14.56 15.06
C GLN A 60 -25.25 15.35 16.31
N ASN A 61 -25.46 14.67 17.45
CA ASN A 61 -25.78 15.33 18.71
C ASN A 61 -24.62 16.16 19.26
N PHE A 62 -23.37 15.74 19.02
CA PHE A 62 -22.20 16.54 19.38
C PHE A 62 -22.11 17.80 18.53
N GLU A 63 -22.37 17.71 17.22
CA GLU A 63 -22.40 18.87 16.32
C GLU A 63 -23.56 19.82 16.66
N LEU A 64 -24.75 19.29 16.96
CA LEU A 64 -25.92 20.08 17.37
C LEU A 64 -25.68 20.78 18.73
N ARG A 65 -25.15 20.06 19.73
CA ARG A 65 -24.79 20.64 21.03
C ARG A 65 -23.67 21.67 20.90
N ARG A 66 -22.74 21.47 19.96
CA ARG A 66 -21.69 22.46 19.65
C ARG A 66 -22.25 23.74 19.04
N GLN A 67 -23.30 23.63 18.21
CA GLN A 67 -23.99 24.79 17.65
C GLN A 67 -24.85 25.52 18.69
N LEU A 68 -25.55 24.77 19.55
CA LEU A 68 -26.39 25.34 20.61
C LEU A 68 -25.58 25.94 21.78
N ALA A 69 -24.37 25.43 22.04
CA ALA A 69 -23.46 25.97 23.06
C ALA A 69 -22.61 27.15 22.56
N ALA A 70 -22.73 27.53 21.28
CA ALA A 70 -22.12 28.74 20.74
C ALA A 70 -23.04 29.93 21.02
N GLY A 71 -22.91 30.54 22.21
CA GLY A 71 -23.49 31.86 22.48
C GLY A 71 -22.75 32.97 21.71
N ASP A 72 -23.34 34.17 21.67
CA ASP A 72 -22.84 35.34 20.92
C ASP A 72 -21.40 35.78 21.29
N ASP A 73 -20.90 35.38 22.47
CA ASP A 73 -19.54 35.64 22.92
C ASP A 73 -18.51 34.60 22.44
N TYR A 74 -18.82 33.87 21.36
CA TYR A 74 -17.82 33.01 20.73
C TYR A 74 -16.74 33.89 20.07
N ARG A 75 -15.66 34.16 20.81
CA ARG A 75 -14.38 34.31 20.14
C ARG A 75 -14.05 32.92 19.65
N ALA A 76 -14.26 32.67 18.35
CA ALA A 76 -13.79 31.45 17.75
C ALA A 76 -12.37 31.26 18.25
N VAL A 77 -12.13 30.20 19.02
CA VAL A 77 -10.79 29.65 19.10
C VAL A 77 -10.56 29.05 17.73
N THR A 78 -10.41 29.92 16.73
CA THR A 78 -9.46 29.75 15.67
C THR A 78 -8.08 29.75 16.33
N THR A 79 -7.82 28.77 17.21
CA THR A 79 -6.83 27.82 16.75
C THR A 79 -7.32 27.35 15.38
N LYS A 80 -6.98 28.13 14.34
CA LYS A 80 -6.34 27.57 13.16
C LYS A 80 -5.19 26.73 13.73
N LYS A 81 -5.51 25.59 14.33
CA LYS A 81 -4.66 24.44 14.23
C LYS A 81 -4.82 24.16 12.75
N ALA A 82 -4.01 24.87 11.94
CA ALA A 82 -4.02 24.81 10.49
C ALA A 82 -4.27 23.35 10.20
N ASP A 83 -5.43 23.04 9.64
CA ASP A 83 -5.89 21.68 9.50
C ASP A 83 -4.88 21.05 8.55
N SER A 84 -3.83 20.48 9.16
CA SER A 84 -2.62 19.98 8.51
C SER A 84 -2.99 18.58 8.04
N ARG A 85 -4.09 18.55 7.30
CA ARG A 85 -4.65 17.43 6.60
C ARG A 85 -4.47 17.83 5.15
N HIS A 86 -3.55 17.14 4.51
CA HIS A 86 -3.35 17.29 3.08
C HIS A 86 -4.71 17.07 2.39
N PRO A 87 -5.26 18.07 1.66
CA PRO A 87 -6.65 18.03 1.18
C PRO A 87 -6.92 16.79 0.33
N ALA A 88 -5.99 16.44 -0.57
CA ALA A 88 -6.05 15.23 -1.37
C ALA A 88 -6.16 13.93 -0.54
N MET A 89 -5.55 13.86 0.65
CA MET A 89 -5.62 12.66 1.50
C MET A 89 -6.96 12.54 2.22
N VAL A 90 -7.64 13.65 2.49
CA VAL A 90 -8.99 13.65 3.06
C VAL A 90 -9.99 13.14 2.02
N GLU A 91 -9.87 13.65 0.79
CA GLU A 91 -10.66 13.20 -0.36
C GLU A 91 -10.44 11.72 -0.64
N LEU A 92 -9.19 11.27 -0.72
CA LEU A 92 -8.84 9.86 -0.88
C LEU A 92 -9.47 8.98 0.21
N ALA A 93 -9.40 9.40 1.48
CA ALA A 93 -9.99 8.63 2.58
C ALA A 93 -11.51 8.50 2.48
N ALA A 94 -12.19 9.52 1.94
CA ALA A 94 -13.63 9.48 1.68
C ALA A 94 -13.95 8.56 0.50
N PHE A 95 -13.26 8.73 -0.63
CA PHE A 95 -13.40 7.91 -1.83
C PHE A 95 -13.22 6.42 -1.54
N LEU A 96 -12.16 6.05 -0.83
CA LEU A 96 -11.88 4.65 -0.50
C LEU A 96 -12.94 4.03 0.42
N ARG A 97 -13.52 4.83 1.30
CA ARG A 97 -14.56 4.37 2.22
C ARG A 97 -15.89 4.17 1.53
N ASP A 98 -16.19 5.00 0.55
CA ASP A 98 -17.37 4.89 -0.32
C ASP A 98 -17.25 3.66 -1.23
N ARG A 99 -16.16 3.55 -2.01
CA ARG A 99 -15.97 2.47 -2.98
C ARG A 99 -15.76 1.08 -2.37
N TYR A 100 -14.99 0.98 -1.28
CA TYR A 100 -14.55 -0.32 -0.72
C TYR A 100 -15.18 -0.68 0.63
N GLY A 101 -15.96 0.25 1.20
CA GLY A 101 -16.63 0.11 2.48
C GLY A 101 -15.72 0.34 3.70
N PRO A 102 -16.20 0.08 4.92
CA PRO A 102 -15.50 0.43 6.16
C PRO A 102 -14.16 -0.30 6.38
N PHE A 103 -13.96 -1.45 5.73
CA PHE A 103 -12.75 -2.27 5.82
C PHE A 103 -11.76 -2.06 4.66
N TRP A 104 -11.90 -0.97 3.90
CA TRP A 104 -11.05 -0.67 2.74
C TRP A 104 -9.54 -0.81 3.00
N ARG A 105 -9.09 -0.47 4.22
CA ARG A 105 -7.66 -0.52 4.63
C ARG A 105 -6.99 -1.88 4.48
N ARG A 106 -7.78 -2.96 4.43
CA ARG A 106 -7.31 -4.34 4.22
C ARG A 106 -7.43 -4.81 2.78
N LYS A 107 -8.26 -4.12 1.98
CA LYS A 107 -8.57 -4.49 0.59
C LYS A 107 -7.64 -3.81 -0.40
N ILE A 108 -7.12 -2.63 -0.05
CA ILE A 108 -6.31 -1.83 -0.96
C ILE A 108 -4.82 -1.85 -0.60
N ARG A 109 -4.00 -1.58 -1.62
CA ARG A 109 -2.57 -1.32 -1.52
C ARG A 109 -2.32 0.18 -1.74
N LEU A 110 -1.51 0.80 -0.90
CA LEU A 110 -1.08 2.19 -1.03
C LEU A 110 0.38 2.23 -1.45
N LEU A 111 0.67 2.79 -2.63
CA LEU A 111 2.03 2.96 -3.14
C LEU A 111 2.34 4.45 -3.28
N LEU A 112 3.49 4.86 -2.79
CA LEU A 112 3.97 6.25 -2.90
C LEU A 112 4.92 6.35 -4.09
N VAL A 113 4.62 7.22 -5.05
CA VAL A 113 5.49 7.49 -6.20
C VAL A 113 6.30 8.76 -5.92
N THR A 114 7.61 8.62 -5.75
CA THR A 114 8.53 9.73 -5.45
C THR A 114 9.52 9.91 -6.58
N GLY A 115 9.33 10.96 -7.37
CA GLY A 115 10.04 11.16 -8.61
C GLY A 115 9.86 12.57 -9.11
N GLU A 116 10.66 12.95 -10.09
CA GLU A 116 10.36 14.13 -10.89
C GLU A 116 9.01 13.94 -11.62
N PRO A 117 8.25 15.02 -11.86
CA PRO A 117 6.86 14.92 -12.29
C PRO A 117 6.72 14.20 -13.63
N GLU A 118 7.65 14.42 -14.56
CA GLU A 118 7.67 13.78 -15.88
C GLU A 118 7.75 12.24 -15.77
N GLN A 119 8.60 11.73 -14.88
CA GLN A 119 8.81 10.30 -14.70
C GLN A 119 7.69 9.68 -13.87
N ALA A 120 7.07 10.44 -12.97
CA ALA A 120 5.85 10.01 -12.27
C ALA A 120 4.66 9.90 -13.25
N GLU A 121 4.50 10.86 -14.15
CA GLU A 121 3.50 10.83 -15.23
C GLU A 121 3.74 9.68 -16.22
N ALA A 122 5.00 9.36 -16.52
CA ALA A 122 5.36 8.21 -17.36
C ALA A 122 4.93 6.87 -16.74
N ILE A 123 4.91 6.74 -15.41
CA ILE A 123 4.36 5.55 -14.73
C ILE A 123 2.83 5.60 -14.73
N ALA A 124 2.25 6.73 -14.35
CA ALA A 124 0.82 6.87 -14.16
C ALA A 124 0.35 8.25 -14.64
N PRO A 125 -0.15 8.34 -15.88
CA PRO A 125 -0.64 9.59 -16.45
C PRO A 125 -1.77 10.19 -15.62
N GLY A 126 -1.68 11.47 -15.29
CA GLY A 126 -2.59 12.23 -14.45
C GLY A 126 -2.26 12.23 -12.95
N LEU A 127 -1.23 11.51 -12.51
CA LEU A 127 -0.92 11.35 -11.08
C LEU A 127 -0.48 12.65 -10.41
N THR A 128 0.31 13.47 -11.09
CA THR A 128 0.81 14.74 -10.54
C THR A 128 -0.30 15.78 -10.42
N GLY A 129 -1.25 15.79 -11.35
CA GLY A 129 -2.40 16.70 -11.34
C GLY A 129 -3.48 16.31 -10.31
N GLN A 130 -3.78 15.01 -10.17
CA GLN A 130 -4.81 14.52 -9.25
C GLN A 130 -4.27 14.19 -7.85
N HIS A 131 -2.96 14.19 -7.66
CA HIS A 131 -2.21 13.76 -6.46
C HIS A 131 -2.36 12.29 -6.07
N TRP A 132 -3.41 11.61 -6.49
CA TRP A 132 -3.62 10.18 -6.31
C TRP A 132 -4.40 9.59 -7.48
N LEU A 133 -4.15 8.32 -7.79
CA LEU A 133 -4.90 7.54 -8.78
C LEU A 133 -5.22 6.18 -8.18
N GLU A 134 -6.34 5.60 -8.58
CA GLU A 134 -6.77 4.29 -8.10
C GLU A 134 -7.09 3.35 -9.27
N GLY A 135 -6.55 2.13 -9.21
CA GLY A 135 -6.80 1.07 -10.17
C GLY A 135 -6.45 -0.29 -9.57
N ASP A 136 -7.26 -1.32 -9.85
CA ASP A 136 -7.06 -2.70 -9.40
C ASP A 136 -6.68 -2.83 -7.91
N HIS A 137 -7.49 -2.20 -7.04
CA HIS A 137 -7.27 -2.17 -5.59
C HIS A 137 -5.91 -1.59 -5.16
N THR A 138 -5.26 -0.84 -6.04
CA THR A 138 -3.99 -0.17 -5.79
C THR A 138 -4.19 1.32 -5.95
N VAL A 139 -3.76 2.08 -4.96
CA VAL A 139 -3.75 3.54 -5.00
C VAL A 139 -2.31 4.00 -5.13
N LEU A 140 -2.04 4.76 -6.18
CA LEU A 140 -0.80 5.50 -6.36
C LEU A 140 -0.99 6.89 -5.76
N ILE A 141 -0.02 7.35 -4.96
CA ILE A 141 -0.03 8.67 -4.35
C ILE A 141 1.26 9.38 -4.77
N TYR A 142 1.16 10.60 -5.27
CA TYR A 142 2.34 11.39 -5.61
C TYR A 142 3.02 11.92 -4.34
N GLY A 143 4.26 11.52 -4.14
CA GLY A 143 5.10 11.90 -3.00
C GLY A 143 6.00 13.11 -3.24
N GLY A 144 5.98 13.67 -4.45
CA GLY A 144 6.87 14.75 -4.85
C GLY A 144 8.28 14.28 -5.21
N ARG A 145 9.17 15.27 -5.38
CA ARG A 145 10.54 15.06 -5.84
C ARG A 145 11.40 14.35 -4.78
N PRO A 146 12.26 13.40 -5.19
CA PRO A 146 13.09 12.62 -4.25
C PRO A 146 14.21 13.46 -3.63
N SER A 147 14.66 14.53 -4.30
CA SER A 147 15.71 15.44 -3.81
C SER A 147 15.19 16.60 -2.96
N ALA A 148 13.86 16.75 -2.85
CA ALA A 148 13.23 17.77 -2.03
C ALA A 148 13.06 17.27 -0.58
N GLU A 149 12.96 18.20 0.38
CA GLU A 149 12.68 17.80 1.76
C GLU A 149 11.34 17.04 1.84
N PRO A 150 11.27 15.99 2.68
CA PRO A 150 10.07 15.17 2.78
C PRO A 150 8.88 15.98 3.29
N ASP A 151 7.80 16.01 2.50
CA ASP A 151 6.57 16.71 2.85
C ASP A 151 5.96 16.13 4.13
N VAL A 152 6.18 16.86 5.22
CA VAL A 152 5.72 16.47 6.56
C VAL A 152 4.19 16.43 6.64
N ALA A 153 3.49 17.29 5.88
CA ALA A 153 2.04 17.31 5.88
C ALA A 153 1.48 16.05 5.20
N LEU A 154 2.05 15.66 4.05
CA LEU A 154 1.69 14.43 3.36
C LEU A 154 2.00 13.20 4.21
N LEU A 155 3.21 13.08 4.76
CA LEU A 155 3.59 11.94 5.60
C LEU A 155 2.71 11.81 6.85
N THR A 156 2.36 12.94 7.47
CA THR A 156 1.44 12.96 8.62
C THR A 156 0.03 12.53 8.21
N ALA A 157 -0.43 12.94 7.03
CA ALA A 157 -1.73 12.54 6.50
C ALA A 157 -1.76 11.03 6.16
N LEU A 158 -0.70 10.48 5.57
CA LEU A 158 -0.56 9.04 5.31
C LEU A 158 -0.60 8.21 6.59
N LYS A 159 0.09 8.66 7.65
CA LYS A 159 0.04 8.01 8.97
C LYS A 159 -1.36 8.04 9.60
N LYS A 160 -2.14 9.10 9.35
CA LYS A 160 -3.55 9.18 9.77
C LYS A 160 -4.45 8.27 8.93
N LEU A 161 -4.13 8.10 7.64
CA LEU A 161 -4.87 7.27 6.69
C LEU A 161 -4.83 5.79 7.11
N ARG A 162 -3.63 5.25 7.38
CA ARG A 162 -3.41 3.89 7.91
C ARG A 162 -2.33 3.92 9.02
N ARG A 163 -2.71 3.50 10.23
CA ARG A 163 -1.83 3.58 11.42
C ARG A 163 -0.76 2.49 11.52
N SER A 164 -1.06 1.25 11.09
CA SER A 164 -0.16 0.10 11.25
C SER A 164 0.84 -0.04 10.10
N ARG A 165 0.35 0.13 8.87
CA ARG A 165 1.13 0.08 7.63
C ARG A 165 0.69 1.25 6.75
N PRO A 166 1.30 2.44 6.89
CA PRO A 166 0.88 3.62 6.14
C PRO A 166 1.02 3.43 4.63
N LEU A 167 2.06 2.70 4.19
CA LEU A 167 2.37 2.42 2.79
C LEU A 167 2.70 0.95 2.60
N ASP A 168 2.32 0.39 1.45
CA ASP A 168 2.67 -0.96 1.05
C ASP A 168 3.97 -1.01 0.24
N GLY A 169 4.37 0.12 -0.37
CA GLY A 169 5.63 0.29 -1.08
C GLY A 169 5.90 1.74 -1.48
N ILE A 170 7.15 2.05 -1.82
CA ILE A 170 7.59 3.32 -2.40
C ILE A 170 8.20 3.02 -3.77
N ILE A 171 7.73 3.70 -4.81
CA ILE A 171 8.24 3.60 -6.18
C ILE A 171 9.02 4.86 -6.48
N TRP A 172 10.28 4.71 -6.86
CA TRP A 172 11.10 5.82 -7.33
C TRP A 172 11.37 5.66 -8.83
N PRO A 173 10.62 6.38 -9.69
CA PRO A 173 10.91 6.44 -11.11
C PRO A 173 12.11 7.34 -11.41
N LEU A 174 12.96 6.88 -12.31
CA LEU A 174 14.12 7.62 -12.80
C LEU A 174 14.44 7.29 -14.26
N THR A 175 15.10 8.21 -14.95
CA THR A 175 15.60 7.99 -16.31
C THR A 175 16.99 7.36 -16.32
N GLU A 176 17.42 6.81 -17.46
CA GLU A 176 18.79 6.32 -17.60
C GLU A 176 19.84 7.40 -17.29
N GLU A 177 19.60 8.65 -17.68
CA GLU A 177 20.51 9.77 -17.38
C GLU A 177 20.61 10.05 -15.89
N GLN A 178 19.48 10.06 -15.18
CA GLN A 178 19.44 10.20 -13.72
C GLN A 178 20.14 9.03 -13.03
N SER A 179 20.05 7.83 -13.60
CA SER A 179 20.73 6.64 -13.06
C SER A 179 22.26 6.77 -13.05
N ARG A 180 22.83 7.57 -13.96
CA ARG A 180 24.28 7.83 -14.05
C ARG A 180 24.76 8.87 -13.03
N GLN A 181 23.86 9.60 -12.40
CA GLN A 181 24.18 10.66 -11.45
C GLN A 181 24.20 10.11 -10.02
N THR A 182 25.20 9.29 -9.69
CA THR A 182 25.32 8.58 -8.40
C THR A 182 25.15 9.50 -7.18
N ALA A 183 25.70 10.72 -7.22
CA ALA A 183 25.57 11.67 -6.11
C ALA A 183 24.12 12.13 -5.85
N GLN A 184 23.32 12.30 -6.91
CA GLN A 184 21.91 12.66 -6.79
C GLN A 184 21.07 11.47 -6.31
N LEU A 185 21.39 10.26 -6.79
CA LEU A 185 20.77 9.03 -6.32
C LEU A 185 21.02 8.80 -4.82
N ASP A 186 22.26 8.96 -4.38
CA ASP A 186 22.62 8.84 -2.97
C ASP A 186 21.88 9.88 -2.11
N LYS A 187 21.72 11.10 -2.62
CA LYS A 187 20.96 12.16 -1.93
C LYS A 187 19.48 11.78 -1.82
N GLY A 188 18.83 11.43 -2.93
CA GLY A 188 17.42 11.05 -2.95
C GLY A 188 17.15 9.84 -2.05
N TRP A 189 18.05 8.85 -2.06
CA TRP A 189 17.96 7.70 -1.16
C TRP A 189 17.96 8.09 0.31
N ARG A 190 18.88 8.97 0.73
CA ARG A 190 18.95 9.45 2.11
C ARG A 190 17.69 10.19 2.51
N GLU A 191 17.13 11.00 1.62
CA GLU A 191 15.85 11.69 1.88
C GLU A 191 14.69 10.72 2.02
N LEU A 192 14.64 9.64 1.24
CA LEU A 192 13.62 8.60 1.38
C LEU A 192 13.75 7.84 2.71
N ILE A 193 14.97 7.52 3.14
CA ILE A 193 15.21 6.94 4.47
C ILE A 193 14.74 7.91 5.56
N ASN A 194 15.06 9.20 5.43
CA ASN A 194 14.63 10.23 6.37
C ASN A 194 13.09 10.36 6.40
N GLY A 195 12.44 10.28 5.24
CA GLY A 195 10.98 10.21 5.10
C GLY A 195 10.39 9.01 5.82
N GLY A 196 10.97 7.81 5.64
CA GLY A 196 10.57 6.59 6.36
C GLY A 196 10.74 6.70 7.87
N LYS A 197 11.84 7.30 8.35
CA LYS A 197 12.07 7.58 9.78
C LYS A 197 10.99 8.52 10.34
N ARG A 198 10.64 9.60 9.61
CA ARG A 198 9.57 10.54 9.99
C ARG A 198 8.19 9.87 10.01
N LEU A 199 7.91 9.01 9.04
CA LEU A 199 6.69 8.20 9.00
C LEU A 199 6.62 7.23 10.19
N GLY A 200 7.78 6.79 10.69
CA GLY A 200 7.91 5.75 11.72
C GLY A 200 7.68 4.35 11.15
N PHE A 201 7.80 4.21 9.83
CA PHE A 201 7.59 2.97 9.09
C PHE A 201 8.49 2.98 7.86
N GLN A 202 9.18 1.88 7.60
CA GLN A 202 9.93 1.69 6.37
C GLN A 202 9.17 0.73 5.45
N ALA A 203 8.72 1.26 4.32
CA ALA A 203 8.04 0.48 3.30
C ALA A 203 9.08 -0.18 2.37
N PRO A 204 8.72 -1.31 1.73
CA PRO A 204 9.48 -1.85 0.60
C PRO A 204 9.72 -0.77 -0.45
N PHE A 205 10.92 -0.77 -1.01
CA PHE A 205 11.32 0.22 -2.00
C PHE A 205 11.53 -0.43 -3.36
N TYR A 206 11.01 0.22 -4.40
CA TYR A 206 11.10 -0.20 -5.79
C TYR A 206 11.78 0.90 -6.60
N LEU A 207 12.95 0.58 -7.15
CA LEU A 207 13.61 1.42 -8.14
C LEU A 207 13.02 1.11 -9.51
N TRP A 208 12.58 2.14 -10.23
CA TRP A 208 11.94 1.96 -11.54
C TRP A 208 12.66 2.78 -12.59
N GLN A 209 13.33 2.13 -13.53
CA GLN A 209 13.91 2.81 -14.68
C GLN A 209 12.83 3.02 -15.75
N VAL A 210 12.53 4.28 -16.05
CA VAL A 210 11.68 4.66 -17.17
C VAL A 210 12.53 4.62 -18.44
N CYS A 211 12.18 3.71 -19.34
CA CYS A 211 12.79 3.62 -20.67
C CYS A 211 11.88 4.30 -21.67
N ASP A 212 12.40 5.30 -22.38
CA ASP A 212 11.66 5.98 -23.43
C ASP A 212 11.75 5.17 -24.72
N ASN A 213 10.67 4.46 -25.07
CA ASN A 213 10.63 3.59 -26.25
C ASN A 213 9.82 4.20 -27.40
N GLY A 214 9.27 5.40 -27.20
CA GLY A 214 8.28 6.00 -28.10
C GLY A 214 7.03 5.13 -28.31
N ASP A 215 6.17 5.57 -29.24
CA ASP A 215 4.90 4.91 -29.54
C ASP A 215 5.03 3.62 -30.39
N TYR A 216 6.25 3.24 -30.78
CA TYR A 216 6.48 2.12 -31.72
C TYR A 216 6.26 0.72 -31.11
N GLN A 217 6.12 0.64 -29.78
CA GLN A 217 5.85 -0.61 -29.04
C GLN A 217 4.36 -0.78 -28.68
N SER A 218 3.47 -0.02 -29.33
CA SER A 218 2.03 -0.07 -29.09
C SER A 218 1.44 -1.46 -29.36
N GLY A 219 0.63 -1.98 -28.44
CA GLY A 219 0.01 -3.30 -28.56
C GLY A 219 0.87 -4.48 -28.06
N ARG A 220 2.11 -4.22 -27.62
CA ARG A 220 2.96 -5.22 -26.97
C ARG A 220 2.33 -5.71 -25.67
N VAL A 221 2.45 -7.01 -25.41
CA VAL A 221 2.10 -7.57 -24.11
C VAL A 221 2.98 -6.93 -23.02
N LEU A 222 2.35 -6.19 -22.12
CA LEU A 222 3.01 -5.56 -20.99
C LEU A 222 3.41 -6.64 -19.99
N GLN A 223 4.68 -6.62 -19.62
CA GLN A 223 5.26 -7.54 -18.65
C GLN A 223 6.17 -6.77 -17.70
N SER A 224 6.10 -7.13 -16.42
CA SER A 224 7.00 -6.60 -15.41
C SER A 224 8.38 -7.23 -15.58
N VAL A 225 9.40 -6.41 -15.79
CA VAL A 225 10.80 -6.84 -15.82
C VAL A 225 11.51 -6.25 -14.61
N GLY A 226 12.16 -7.11 -13.83
CA GLY A 226 12.93 -6.67 -12.67
C GLY A 226 13.28 -7.83 -11.75
N CYS A 227 13.96 -7.51 -10.65
CA CYS A 227 14.30 -8.47 -9.61
C CYS A 227 14.01 -7.86 -8.24
N LEU A 228 13.66 -8.72 -7.27
CA LEU A 228 13.48 -8.32 -5.88
C LEU A 228 14.77 -8.59 -5.13
N LEU A 229 15.36 -7.53 -4.56
CA LEU A 229 16.64 -7.63 -3.87
C LEU A 229 16.43 -8.22 -2.46
N PRO A 230 17.15 -9.29 -2.09
CA PRO A 230 17.10 -9.81 -0.73
C PRO A 230 17.73 -8.82 0.27
N GLU A 231 17.40 -8.98 1.54
CA GLU A 231 18.01 -8.21 2.62
C GLU A 231 19.52 -8.47 2.66
N GLY A 232 20.33 -7.41 2.67
CA GLY A 232 21.79 -7.53 2.67
C GLY A 232 22.40 -8.03 1.35
N CYS A 233 21.69 -7.86 0.22
CA CYS A 233 22.19 -8.20 -1.11
C CYS A 233 23.57 -7.59 -1.37
N THR A 234 24.52 -8.40 -1.82
CA THR A 234 25.85 -7.90 -2.23
C THR A 234 25.83 -7.45 -3.70
N PRO A 235 26.75 -6.57 -4.12
CA PRO A 235 26.87 -6.17 -5.53
C PRO A 235 27.08 -7.37 -6.49
N GLU A 236 27.75 -8.43 -6.03
CA GLU A 236 27.98 -9.65 -6.79
C GLU A 236 26.68 -10.46 -6.93
N GLN A 237 25.89 -10.56 -5.86
CA GLN A 237 24.57 -11.20 -5.89
C GLN A 237 23.61 -10.43 -6.81
N LEU A 238 23.63 -9.09 -6.76
CA LEU A 238 22.87 -8.23 -7.68
C LEU A 238 23.22 -8.54 -9.14
N ALA A 239 24.51 -8.62 -9.49
CA ALA A 239 24.90 -8.98 -10.85
C ALA A 239 24.42 -10.35 -11.26
N ALA A 240 24.60 -11.38 -10.41
CA ALA A 240 24.12 -12.72 -10.71
C ALA A 240 22.60 -12.74 -10.93
N MET A 241 21.83 -11.98 -10.14
CA MET A 241 20.38 -11.85 -10.31
C MET A 241 20.00 -11.16 -11.62
N LEU A 242 20.71 -10.10 -12.02
CA LEU A 242 20.47 -9.40 -13.28
C LEU A 242 20.91 -10.26 -14.49
N GLU A 243 22.04 -10.94 -14.39
CA GLU A 243 22.55 -11.84 -15.43
C GLU A 243 21.59 -13.01 -15.67
N ALA A 244 21.00 -13.56 -14.60
CA ALA A 244 19.97 -14.59 -14.69
C ALA A 244 18.69 -14.12 -15.39
N GLN A 245 18.43 -12.81 -15.50
CA GLN A 245 17.30 -12.27 -16.27
C GLN A 245 17.59 -12.19 -17.77
N THR A 246 18.85 -12.18 -18.20
CA THR A 246 19.23 -11.97 -19.61
C THR A 246 18.63 -13.04 -20.53
N LEU A 247 18.74 -14.32 -20.15
CA LEU A 247 18.21 -15.42 -20.95
C LEU A 247 16.67 -15.42 -21.02
N PRO A 248 15.91 -15.35 -19.90
CA PRO A 248 14.46 -15.20 -19.94
C PRO A 248 13.98 -14.01 -20.76
N LEU A 249 14.66 -12.85 -20.66
CA LEU A 249 14.33 -11.68 -21.46
C LEU A 249 14.58 -11.89 -22.95
N THR A 250 15.63 -12.63 -23.29
CA THR A 250 15.94 -12.97 -24.69
C THR A 250 14.90 -13.93 -25.27
N GLU A 251 14.52 -14.96 -24.53
CA GLU A 251 13.48 -15.93 -24.97
C GLU A 251 12.11 -15.25 -25.13
N GLN A 252 11.69 -14.46 -24.13
CA GLN A 252 10.45 -13.70 -24.19
C GLN A 252 10.48 -12.65 -25.31
N GLY A 253 11.60 -11.94 -25.46
CA GLY A 253 11.80 -10.97 -26.53
C GLY A 253 11.74 -11.59 -27.91
N MET A 254 12.33 -12.77 -28.09
CA MET A 254 12.24 -13.51 -29.35
C MET A 254 10.81 -13.91 -29.66
N SER A 255 10.06 -14.40 -28.66
CA SER A 255 8.65 -14.74 -28.83
C SER A 255 7.79 -13.52 -29.21
N GLN A 256 8.05 -12.35 -28.62
CA GLN A 256 7.36 -11.10 -28.97
C GLN A 256 7.71 -10.65 -30.38
N LEU A 257 8.99 -10.71 -30.77
CA LEU A 257 9.47 -10.34 -32.10
C LEU A 257 8.88 -11.23 -33.19
N LEU A 258 8.77 -12.54 -32.95
CA LEU A 258 8.12 -13.47 -33.89
C LEU A 258 6.62 -13.18 -34.08
N THR A 259 5.98 -12.55 -33.11
CA THR A 259 4.57 -12.14 -33.20
C THR A 259 4.43 -10.82 -33.96
N ASP A 260 5.27 -9.85 -33.65
CA ASP A 260 5.40 -8.59 -34.38
C ASP A 260 6.85 -8.11 -34.32
N ASN A 261 7.45 -7.88 -35.49
CA ASN A 261 8.84 -7.42 -35.62
C ASN A 261 9.08 -6.06 -34.95
N ARG A 262 8.02 -5.31 -34.61
CA ARG A 262 8.12 -4.06 -33.85
C ARG A 262 8.44 -4.30 -32.37
N HIS A 263 8.14 -5.47 -31.82
CA HIS A 263 8.25 -5.77 -30.39
C HIS A 263 9.66 -6.21 -29.96
N ASP A 264 10.67 -5.40 -30.27
CA ASP A 264 12.08 -5.70 -29.98
C ASP A 264 12.57 -5.18 -28.60
N PHE A 265 11.71 -4.53 -27.81
CA PHE A 265 12.10 -3.89 -26.54
C PHE A 265 12.85 -4.83 -25.58
N LEU A 266 12.36 -6.05 -25.38
CA LEU A 266 12.97 -6.99 -24.43
C LEU A 266 14.35 -7.47 -24.90
N LEU A 267 14.55 -7.61 -26.21
CA LEU A 267 15.85 -7.98 -26.78
C LEU A 267 16.85 -6.83 -26.62
N ARG A 268 16.43 -5.59 -26.88
CA ARG A 268 17.25 -4.41 -26.61
C ARG A 268 17.60 -4.31 -25.12
N LEU A 269 16.62 -4.51 -24.24
CA LEU A 269 16.84 -4.49 -22.81
C LEU A 269 17.82 -5.58 -22.35
N ALA A 270 17.66 -6.82 -22.84
CA ALA A 270 18.59 -7.92 -22.53
C ALA A 270 20.01 -7.61 -23.00
N HIS A 271 20.15 -7.07 -24.22
CA HIS A 271 21.44 -6.68 -24.79
C HIS A 271 22.10 -5.55 -23.99
N THR A 272 21.37 -4.45 -23.71
CA THR A 272 21.89 -3.33 -22.91
C THR A 272 22.23 -3.77 -21.48
N LEU A 273 21.43 -4.65 -20.88
CA LEU A 273 21.69 -5.20 -19.56
C LEU A 273 23.01 -5.99 -19.54
N ALA A 274 23.22 -6.87 -20.52
CA ALA A 274 24.43 -7.68 -20.63
C ALA A 274 25.68 -6.85 -20.93
N GLU A 275 25.61 -5.87 -21.82
CA GLU A 275 26.79 -5.09 -22.22
C GLU A 275 27.24 -4.08 -21.15
N ARG A 276 26.29 -3.36 -20.53
CA ARG A 276 26.61 -2.20 -19.67
C ARG A 276 25.73 -2.10 -18.43
N GLY A 277 24.51 -2.65 -18.47
CA GLY A 277 23.53 -2.47 -17.40
C GLY A 277 23.94 -3.14 -16.10
N ILE A 278 24.48 -4.37 -16.14
CA ILE A 278 24.92 -5.09 -14.94
C ILE A 278 26.02 -4.31 -14.21
N THR A 279 27.08 -3.93 -14.93
CA THR A 279 28.22 -3.20 -14.35
C THR A 279 27.82 -1.80 -13.87
N HIS A 280 26.92 -1.13 -14.60
CA HIS A 280 26.34 0.14 -14.21
C HIS A 280 25.57 0.03 -12.88
N TRP A 281 24.60 -0.89 -12.80
CA TRP A 281 23.76 -1.05 -11.60
C TRP A 281 24.54 -1.58 -10.39
N GLN A 282 25.56 -2.42 -10.60
CA GLN A 282 26.51 -2.78 -9.55
C GLN A 282 27.19 -1.55 -8.97
N THR A 283 27.68 -0.64 -9.82
CA THR A 283 28.41 0.56 -9.38
C THR A 283 27.49 1.55 -8.69
N VAL A 284 26.32 1.79 -9.26
CA VAL A 284 25.32 2.74 -8.75
C VAL A 284 24.74 2.29 -7.41
N LEU A 285 24.45 1.00 -7.25
CA LEU A 285 23.83 0.48 -6.03
C LEU A 285 24.86 0.09 -4.96
N LYS A 286 26.16 -0.01 -5.28
CA LYS A 286 27.21 -0.39 -4.31
C LYS A 286 27.21 0.45 -3.02
N PRO A 287 27.13 1.80 -3.05
CA PRO A 287 27.05 2.60 -1.82
C PRO A 287 25.81 2.27 -0.98
N LEU A 288 24.70 1.97 -1.65
CA LEU A 288 23.40 1.68 -1.03
C LEU A 288 23.37 0.30 -0.38
N LEU A 289 23.94 -0.69 -1.04
CA LEU A 289 24.09 -2.05 -0.54
C LEU A 289 25.10 -2.11 0.62
N ALA A 290 26.21 -1.37 0.54
CA ALA A 290 27.24 -1.31 1.58
C ALA A 290 26.78 -0.56 2.85
N GLY A 291 25.91 0.45 2.72
CA GLY A 291 25.46 1.30 3.82
C GLY A 291 24.49 0.63 4.81
N GLY A 292 24.22 -0.67 4.68
CA GLY A 292 23.27 -1.38 5.54
C GLY A 292 21.86 -0.78 5.47
N ALA A 293 21.51 -0.04 4.42
CA ALA A 293 20.22 0.64 4.28
C ALA A 293 19.03 -0.35 4.27
N PHE A 294 19.30 -1.61 3.89
CA PHE A 294 18.34 -2.71 3.93
C PHE A 294 18.24 -3.40 5.31
N SER A 295 19.11 -3.07 6.29
CA SER A 295 19.11 -3.70 7.63
C SER A 295 17.90 -3.34 8.49
N SER A 296 17.12 -2.32 8.11
CA SER A 296 15.90 -1.92 8.79
C SER A 296 14.62 -2.44 8.12
N LEU A 297 14.73 -3.22 7.04
CA LEU A 297 13.63 -4.08 6.58
C LEU A 297 13.47 -5.21 7.59
N ARG A 298 12.57 -5.03 8.55
CA ARG A 298 11.90 -6.18 9.15
C ARG A 298 10.61 -6.37 8.39
N LEU A 299 10.63 -7.20 7.35
CA LEU A 299 9.41 -7.83 6.84
C LEU A 299 8.84 -8.70 7.98
N ARG A 300 7.97 -8.10 8.80
CA ARG A 300 7.03 -8.90 9.59
C ARG A 300 5.89 -9.29 8.66
N GLY A 301 5.91 -10.56 8.25
CA GLY A 301 4.72 -11.25 7.73
C GLY A 301 3.62 -11.33 8.80
#